data_AF-A0A6A3NVW9-F1
#
_entry.id   AF-A0A6A3NVW9-F1
#
_cell.length_a   1.000
_cell.length_b   1.000
_cell.length_c   1.000
_cell.angle_alpha   90.00
_cell.angle_beta   90.00
_cell.angle_gamma   90.00
#
_symmetry.space_group_name_H-M   'P 1'
#
loop_
_entity.id
_entity.type
_entity.pdbx_description
1 polymer ?
#
loop_
_entity_poly.entity_id
_entity_poly.type
_entity_poly.pdbx_seq_one_letter_code
_entity_poly.pdbx_strand_id
1 'polypeptide(L)'
;MSDQFTSYVFTNLLRTLENNPMLKSMKYTHKWVNHSKHFVDPVTGACTNSIEGTWEVRIKHKLKKMRGIGKDLLPSYLDEYLWRSWYFDGILNPSEYFEGLVSGIKKYYCD
;
A
#
# COMPACT_ATOMS: atom_id res chain seq x y z
N MET A 1 4.05 -21.02 -2.00
CA MET A 1 3.65 -19.79 -2.73
C MET A 1 4.46 -18.65 -2.12
N SER A 2 5.48 -18.15 -2.81
CA SER A 2 6.35 -17.09 -2.27
C SER A 2 5.58 -15.78 -2.34
N ASP A 3 5.20 -15.23 -1.19
CA ASP A 3 4.48 -13.98 -1.14
C ASP A 3 5.45 -12.81 -1.32
N GLN A 4 5.39 -12.17 -2.49
CA GLN A 4 6.12 -10.93 -2.76
C GLN A 4 5.72 -9.79 -1.82
N PHE A 5 4.56 -9.88 -1.15
CA PHE A 5 4.14 -8.92 -0.14
C PHE A 5 5.12 -8.89 1.04
N THR A 6 5.55 -10.06 1.51
CA THR A 6 6.58 -10.17 2.55
C THR A 6 7.88 -9.56 2.07
N SER A 7 8.24 -9.75 0.80
CA SER A 7 9.44 -9.10 0.27
C SER A 7 9.29 -7.57 0.31
N TYR A 8 8.17 -6.97 -0.11
CA TYR A 8 8.03 -5.50 -0.08
C TYR A 8 8.00 -4.92 1.35
N VAL A 9 7.36 -5.59 2.31
CA VAL A 9 7.30 -5.15 3.72
C VAL A 9 8.64 -5.36 4.43
N PHE A 10 9.45 -6.35 4.02
CA PHE A 10 10.67 -6.76 4.73
C PHE A 10 11.99 -6.57 3.96
N THR A 11 12.02 -6.20 2.68
CA THR A 11 13.22 -6.41 1.84
C THR A 11 14.44 -5.61 2.21
N ASN A 12 14.32 -4.51 2.96
CA ASN A 12 15.51 -3.74 3.30
C ASN A 12 15.81 -3.61 4.80
N LEU A 13 14.92 -4.00 5.72
CA LEU A 13 15.08 -3.87 7.20
C LEU A 13 15.54 -2.47 7.73
N LEU A 14 15.82 -1.52 6.84
CA LEU A 14 16.36 -0.21 7.11
C LEU A 14 15.26 0.73 7.61
N ARG A 15 14.01 0.54 7.18
CA ARG A 15 12.80 1.27 7.62
C ARG A 15 11.55 0.42 7.46
N THR A 16 11.07 -0.22 8.53
CA THR A 16 9.71 -0.79 8.60
C THR A 16 8.68 0.32 8.85
N LEU A 17 7.36 0.05 8.75
CA LEU A 17 6.33 1.01 9.16
C LEU A 17 6.53 1.53 10.59
N GLU A 18 7.00 0.66 11.50
CA GLU A 18 7.34 1.03 12.89
C GLU A 18 8.61 1.86 13.02
N ASN A 19 9.60 1.64 12.13
CA ASN A 19 10.92 2.26 12.25
C ASN A 19 11.14 3.42 11.26
N ASN A 20 10.13 3.78 10.45
CA ASN A 20 10.21 4.91 9.54
C ASN A 20 10.08 6.22 10.34
N PRO A 21 11.13 7.07 10.42
CA PRO A 21 11.10 8.32 11.17
C PRO A 21 10.00 9.29 10.69
N MET A 22 9.60 9.22 9.42
CA MET A 22 8.53 10.05 8.86
C MET A 22 7.13 9.61 9.31
N LEU A 23 6.99 8.37 9.78
CA LEU A 23 5.72 7.80 10.26
C LEU A 23 5.65 7.72 11.79
N LYS A 24 6.72 8.10 12.49
CA LYS A 24 6.84 7.99 13.94
C LYS A 24 5.74 8.75 14.71
N SER A 25 5.25 9.86 14.17
CA SER A 25 4.17 10.65 14.77
C SER A 25 2.76 10.06 14.51
N MET A 26 2.63 9.15 13.54
CA MET A 26 1.34 8.62 13.11
C MET A 26 0.83 7.47 14.01
N LYS A 27 1.63 7.01 14.97
CA LYS A 27 1.28 5.99 15.98
C LYS A 27 0.72 4.69 15.39
N TYR A 28 1.19 4.29 14.20
CA TYR A 28 0.82 3.00 13.62
C TYR A 28 1.30 1.86 14.53
N THR A 29 0.43 0.86 14.72
CA THR A 29 0.77 -0.37 15.45
C THR A 29 0.84 -1.51 14.46
N HIS A 30 1.97 -2.21 14.40
CA HIS A 30 2.08 -3.41 13.58
C HIS A 30 1.41 -4.58 14.31
N LYS A 31 0.38 -5.16 13.67
CA LYS A 31 -0.23 -6.42 14.12
C LYS A 31 0.12 -7.55 13.15
N TRP A 32 0.21 -8.76 13.67
CA TRP A 32 0.53 -9.96 12.90
C TRP A 32 -0.44 -11.09 13.26
N VAL A 33 -0.54 -12.08 12.37
CA VAL A 33 -1.40 -13.26 12.56
C VAL A 33 -0.62 -14.50 12.19
N ASN A 34 -0.71 -15.54 13.02
CA ASN A 34 -0.13 -16.84 12.73
C ASN A 34 -1.12 -17.73 11.95
N HIS A 35 -0.98 -17.74 10.63
CA HIS A 35 -1.82 -18.51 9.70
C HIS A 35 -1.75 -20.04 9.87
N SER A 36 -0.74 -20.58 10.57
CA SER A 36 -0.73 -22.01 10.91
C SER A 36 -1.71 -22.38 12.03
N LYS A 37 -2.19 -21.38 12.78
CA LYS A 37 -3.09 -21.56 13.92
C LYS A 37 -4.45 -20.92 13.68
N HIS A 38 -4.47 -19.67 13.24
CA HIS A 38 -5.69 -18.87 13.11
C HIS A 38 -5.62 -17.93 11.90
N PHE A 39 -6.77 -17.69 11.25
CA PHE A 39 -6.92 -16.67 10.18
C PHE A 39 -7.25 -15.28 10.74
N VAL A 40 -7.79 -15.24 11.95
CA VAL A 40 -8.02 -14.03 12.74
C VAL A 40 -7.39 -14.26 14.10
N ASP A 41 -6.53 -13.36 14.56
CA ASP A 41 -5.94 -13.43 15.89
C ASP A 41 -7.07 -13.28 16.94
N PRO A 42 -7.32 -14.29 17.80
CA PRO A 42 -8.40 -14.24 18.78
C PRO A 42 -8.16 -13.23 19.90
N VAL A 43 -6.92 -12.80 20.13
CA VAL A 43 -6.57 -11.82 21.18
C VAL A 43 -6.67 -10.40 20.64
N THR A 44 -6.06 -10.15 19.48
CA THR A 44 -5.95 -8.77 18.95
C THR A 44 -7.02 -8.41 17.92
N GLY A 45 -7.80 -9.40 17.46
CA GLY A 45 -8.76 -9.29 16.37
C GLY A 45 -8.13 -9.05 14.99
N ALA A 46 -6.80 -9.12 14.87
CA ALA A 46 -6.11 -8.84 13.62
C ALA A 46 -6.42 -9.89 12.57
N CYS A 47 -6.61 -9.47 11.32
CA CYS A 47 -6.71 -10.34 10.16
C CYS A 47 -6.01 -9.68 8.96
N THR A 48 -5.57 -10.48 8.01
CA THR A 48 -4.86 -10.01 6.80
C THR A 48 -5.76 -9.96 5.57
N ASN A 49 -7.04 -10.35 5.69
CA ASN A 49 -8.00 -10.44 4.56
C ASN A 49 -8.08 -9.15 3.73
N SER A 50 -8.13 -7.98 4.38
CA SER A 50 -8.25 -6.70 3.67
C SER A 50 -7.01 -6.38 2.84
N ILE A 51 -5.81 -6.62 3.39
CA ILE A 51 -4.57 -6.33 2.70
C ILE A 51 -4.28 -7.37 1.61
N GLU A 52 -4.58 -8.65 1.86
CA GLU A 52 -4.50 -9.72 0.88
C GLU A 52 -5.45 -9.47 -0.30
N GLY A 53 -6.71 -9.12 -0.02
CA GLY A 53 -7.69 -8.77 -1.05
C GLY A 53 -7.25 -7.57 -1.88
N THR A 54 -6.68 -6.54 -1.23
CA THR A 54 -6.12 -5.37 -1.92
C THR A 54 -4.98 -5.77 -2.85
N TRP A 55 -4.05 -6.58 -2.36
CA TRP A 55 -2.91 -7.06 -3.14
C TRP A 55 -3.31 -7.89 -4.35
N GLU A 56 -4.19 -8.88 -4.17
CA GLU A 56 -4.61 -9.76 -5.27
C GLU A 56 -5.52 -9.04 -6.28
N VAL A 57 -6.57 -8.37 -5.80
CA VAL A 57 -7.65 -7.86 -6.64
C VAL A 57 -7.30 -6.51 -7.28
N ARG A 58 -6.62 -5.63 -6.55
CA ARG A 58 -6.36 -4.25 -7.00
C ARG A 58 -4.99 -4.10 -7.64
N ILE A 59 -3.97 -4.69 -7.03
CA ILE A 59 -2.57 -4.51 -7.46
C ILE A 59 -2.21 -5.57 -8.51
N LYS A 60 -2.17 -6.86 -8.13
CA LYS A 60 -1.73 -7.94 -9.02
C LYS A 60 -2.56 -8.05 -10.29
N HIS A 61 -3.88 -7.92 -10.19
CA HIS A 61 -4.74 -8.00 -11.37
C HIS A 61 -4.42 -6.91 -12.40
N LYS A 62 -4.17 -5.67 -11.96
CA LYS A 62 -3.78 -4.57 -12.85
C LYS A 62 -2.37 -4.75 -13.41
N LEU A 63 -1.41 -5.20 -12.61
CA LEU A 63 -0.07 -5.54 -13.09
C LEU A 63 -0.11 -6.63 -14.16
N LYS A 64 -0.91 -7.69 -13.97
CA LYS A 64 -1.09 -8.76 -14.98
C LYS A 64 -1.71 -8.22 -16.27
N LYS A 65 -2.71 -7.33 -16.18
CA LYS A 65 -3.31 -6.67 -17.35
C LYS A 65 -2.28 -5.86 -18.15
N MET A 66 -1.29 -5.28 -17.48
CA MET A 66 -0.18 -4.53 -18.09
C MET A 66 0.98 -5.44 -18.56
N ARG A 67 0.86 -6.77 -18.42
CA ARG A 67 1.92 -7.77 -18.69
C ARG A 67 3.14 -7.65 -17.77
N GLY A 68 2.92 -7.18 -16.55
CA GLY A 68 3.96 -6.96 -15.55
C GLY A 68 4.58 -5.57 -15.64
N ILE A 69 5.47 -5.28 -14.70
CA ILE A 69 6.29 -4.07 -14.65
C ILE A 69 7.70 -4.44 -14.20
N GLY A 70 8.67 -3.57 -14.48
CA GLY A 70 10.01 -3.67 -13.90
C GLY A 70 9.95 -3.68 -12.37
N LYS A 71 10.79 -4.49 -11.72
CA LYS A 71 10.83 -4.59 -10.25
C LYS A 71 11.20 -3.27 -9.58
N ASP A 72 12.02 -2.47 -10.26
CA ASP A 72 12.43 -1.12 -9.91
C ASP A 72 11.27 -0.12 -9.90
N LEU A 73 10.23 -0.34 -10.72
CA LEU A 73 9.05 0.51 -10.80
C LEU A 73 7.92 0.10 -9.85
N LEU A 74 8.00 -1.10 -9.26
CA LEU A 74 6.98 -1.61 -8.35
C LEU A 74 6.77 -0.71 -7.11
N PRO A 75 7.82 -0.19 -6.44
CA PRO A 75 7.62 0.74 -5.34
C PRO A 75 6.83 2.00 -5.73
N SER A 76 7.23 2.66 -6.82
CA SER A 76 6.55 3.87 -7.30
C SER A 76 5.09 3.60 -7.70
N TYR A 77 4.80 2.43 -8.27
CA TYR A 77 3.42 2.03 -8.57
C TYR A 77 2.58 1.83 -7.31
N LEU A 78 3.16 1.26 -6.25
CA LEU A 78 2.47 1.07 -4.98
C LEU A 78 2.23 2.41 -4.26
N ASP A 79 3.20 3.32 -4.29
CA ASP A 79 3.05 4.67 -3.74
C ASP A 79 1.94 5.44 -4.48
N GLU A 80 1.92 5.36 -5.81
CA GLU A 80 0.86 5.94 -6.65
C GLU A 80 -0.51 5.34 -6.32
N TYR A 81 -0.59 4.01 -6.19
CA TYR A 81 -1.83 3.31 -5.83
C TYR A 81 -2.35 3.74 -4.45
N LEU A 82 -1.47 3.81 -3.44
CA LEU A 82 -1.83 4.23 -2.09
C LEU A 82 -2.32 5.68 -2.08
N TRP A 83 -1.59 6.58 -2.74
CA TRP A 83 -2.00 7.98 -2.89
C TRP A 83 -3.40 8.07 -3.52
N ARG A 84 -3.65 7.36 -4.62
CA ARG A 84 -4.99 7.33 -5.23
C ARG A 84 -6.05 6.85 -4.25
N SER A 85 -5.77 5.80 -3.49
CA SER A 85 -6.73 5.22 -2.54
C SER A 85 -7.04 6.10 -1.33
N TRP A 86 -6.14 7.01 -0.95
CA TRP A 86 -6.33 7.88 0.21
C TRP A 86 -7.04 9.19 -0.12
N TYR A 87 -6.83 9.70 -1.33
CA TYR A 87 -7.32 11.02 -1.73
C TYR A 87 -8.51 10.99 -2.68
N PHE A 88 -8.83 9.83 -3.26
CA PHE A 88 -9.90 9.69 -4.23
C PHE A 88 -10.76 8.48 -3.94
N ASP A 89 -12.08 8.70 -3.92
CA ASP A 89 -13.06 7.63 -3.80
C ASP A 89 -13.52 7.15 -5.18
N GLY A 90 -13.40 5.84 -5.42
CA GLY A 90 -13.91 5.19 -6.64
C GLY A 90 -12.98 5.22 -7.85
N ILE A 91 -13.53 4.89 -9.02
CA ILE A 91 -12.78 4.87 -10.29
C ILE A 91 -13.00 6.21 -10.98
N LEU A 92 -12.02 7.11 -10.87
CA LEU A 92 -12.03 8.38 -11.58
C LEU A 92 -11.40 8.28 -12.96
N ASN A 93 -11.67 9.29 -13.78
CA ASN A 93 -10.99 9.48 -15.06
C ASN A 93 -9.52 9.88 -14.83
N PRO A 94 -8.60 9.52 -15.74
CA PRO A 94 -7.19 9.89 -15.61
C PRO A 94 -6.94 11.39 -15.38
N SER A 95 -7.75 12.26 -16.01
CA SER A 95 -7.66 13.72 -15.83
C SER A 95 -7.93 14.16 -14.40
N GLU A 96 -8.91 13.56 -13.73
CA GLU A 96 -9.29 13.94 -12.35
C GLU A 96 -8.18 13.64 -11.35
N TYR A 97 -7.46 12.53 -11.54
CA TYR A 97 -6.28 12.24 -10.74
C TYR A 97 -5.17 13.27 -10.97
N PHE A 98 -4.93 13.68 -12.22
CA PHE A 98 -3.92 14.67 -12.52
C PHE A 98 -4.27 16.03 -11.90
N GLU A 99 -5.52 16.47 -12.01
CA GLU A 99 -5.99 17.70 -11.37
C GLU A 99 -5.87 17.66 -9.85
N GLY A 100 -6.18 16.52 -9.23
CA GLY A 100 -6.00 16.34 -7.79
C GLY A 100 -4.53 16.36 -7.37
N LEU A 101 -3.61 15.84 -8.19
CA LEU A 101 -2.17 15.94 -7.96
C LEU A 101 -1.70 17.40 -8.00
N VAL A 102 -2.07 18.14 -9.05
CA VAL A 102 -1.74 19.56 -9.19
C VAL A 102 -2.29 20.38 -8.01
N SER A 103 -3.53 20.11 -7.61
CA SER A 103 -4.16 20.74 -6.46
C SER A 103 -3.43 20.45 -5.15
N GLY A 104 -2.99 19.21 -4.94
CA GLY A 104 -2.21 18.81 -3.77
C GLY A 104 -0.84 19.50 -3.71
N ILE A 105 -0.14 19.60 -4.85
CA ILE A 105 1.15 20.33 -4.93
C ILE A 105 0.94 21.81 -4.59
N LYS A 106 -0.08 22.45 -5.18
CA LYS A 106 -0.38 23.86 -4.91
C LYS A 106 -0.62 24.09 -3.42
N LYS A 107 -1.45 23.26 -2.78
CA LYS A 107 -1.77 23.36 -1.36
C LYS A 107 -0.55 23.21 -0.44
N TYR A 108 0.44 22.41 -0.84
CA TYR A 108 1.58 22.11 0.02
C TYR A 108 2.77 23.06 -0.19
N TYR A 109 2.89 23.66 -1.38
CA TYR A 109 4.07 24.45 -1.77
C TYR A 109 3.77 25.89 -2.20
N CYS A 110 2.51 26.27 -2.42
CA CYS A 110 2.13 27.59 -2.92
C CYS A 110 1.18 28.37 -2.01
N ASP A 111 0.76 27.79 -0.88
CA ASP A 111 0.13 28.47 0.25
C ASP A 111 1.15 28.63 1.39
#